data_AF-A0A928P4V5-F1
#
_entry.id   AF-A0A928P4V5-F1
#
_cell.length_a   1.000
_cell.length_b   1.000
_cell.length_c   1.000
_cell.angle_alpha   90.00
_cell.angle_beta   90.00
_cell.angle_gamma   90.00
#
_symmetry.space_group_name_H-M   'P 1'
#
loop_
_entity.id
_entity.type
_entity.pdbx_description
1 polymer ?
#
loop_
_entity_poly.entity_id
_entity_poly.type
_entity_poly.pdbx_seq_one_letter_code
_entity_poly.pdbx_strand_id
1 'polypeptide(L)'
;MKMTIKERNPITSIIIALVTCGIYGWYWAFCMAREAVSIKDANDSGMLEGVLCIFFPFVGFFLAEKKFAEGCAAKGIEHKDNSIIYLVLCLLGPLGFVTYYMMQTELNKFAVKE
;
A
#
# COMPACT_ATOMS: atom_id res chain seq x y z
N MET A 1 8.37 17.66 -0.50
CA MET A 1 6.99 17.37 -0.10
C MET A 1 7.03 16.17 0.83
N LYS A 2 7.02 16.39 2.15
CA LYS A 2 7.11 15.32 3.15
C LYS A 2 5.77 14.59 3.12
N MET A 3 5.68 13.43 2.48
CA MET A 3 4.44 12.65 2.50
C MET A 3 4.29 12.06 3.90
N THR A 4 3.55 12.76 4.75
CA THR A 4 3.07 12.25 6.02
C THR A 4 2.09 11.12 5.70
N ILE A 5 2.39 9.91 6.18
CA ILE A 5 1.49 8.76 6.02
C ILE A 5 0.18 9.10 6.71
N LYS A 6 -0.92 9.01 5.97
CA LYS A 6 -2.24 9.37 6.48
C LYS A 6 -2.88 8.17 7.15
N GLU A 7 -3.33 8.32 8.39
CA GLU A 7 -4.15 7.31 9.04
C GLU A 7 -5.48 7.18 8.30
N ARG A 8 -5.80 5.96 7.83
CA ARG A 8 -7.08 5.67 7.18
C ARG A 8 -7.71 4.43 7.78
N ASN A 9 -9.00 4.48 8.09
CA ASN A 9 -9.73 3.28 8.46
C ASN A 9 -9.90 2.39 7.20
N PRO A 10 -9.34 1.16 7.20
CA PRO A 10 -9.42 0.27 6.03
C PRO A 10 -10.85 -0.18 5.75
N ILE A 11 -11.71 -0.30 6.77
CA ILE A 11 -13.12 -0.68 6.62
C ILE A 11 -13.89 0.44 5.89
N THR A 12 -13.70 1.69 6.32
CA THR A 12 -14.31 2.85 5.65
C THR A 12 -13.84 2.95 4.19
N SER A 13 -12.57 2.67 3.93
CA SER A 13 -12.00 2.69 2.58
C SER A 13 -12.62 1.62 1.67
N ILE A 14 -12.91 0.44 2.20
CA ILE A 14 -13.63 -0.63 1.48
C ILE A 14 -15.08 -0.19 1.18
N ILE A 15 -15.77 0.42 2.15
CA ILE A 15 -17.15 0.91 1.94
C ILE A 15 -17.19 1.96 0.82
N ILE A 16 -16.25 2.93 0.83
CA ILE A 16 -16.16 3.95 -0.22
C ILE A 16 -15.81 3.31 -1.58
N ALA A 17 -14.95 2.29 -1.60
CA ALA A 17 -14.67 1.51 -2.81
C ALA A 17 -15.94 0.85 -3.36
N LEU A 18 -16.81 0.29 -2.52
CA LEU A 18 -18.08 -0.28 -2.96
C LEU A 18 -19.06 0.79 -3.47
N VAL A 19 -19.19 1.90 -2.75
CA VAL A 19 -20.08 3.02 -3.13
C VAL A 19 -19.67 3.66 -4.46
N THR A 20 -18.37 3.73 -4.75
CA THR A 20 -17.82 4.31 -5.99
C THR A 20 -17.63 3.29 -7.11
N CYS A 21 -18.28 2.13 -7.03
CA CYS A 21 -18.17 1.05 -8.02
C CYS A 21 -16.71 0.63 -8.30
N GLY A 22 -15.90 0.57 -7.27
CA GLY A 22 -14.51 0.16 -7.32
C GLY A 22 -13.52 1.28 -7.62
N ILE A 23 -13.94 2.43 -8.17
CA ILE A 23 -13.03 3.51 -8.61
C ILE A 23 -12.14 4.01 -7.47
N TYR A 24 -12.70 4.20 -6.27
CA TYR A 24 -11.92 4.61 -5.11
C TYR A 24 -10.86 3.56 -4.72
N GLY A 25 -11.08 2.27 -4.98
CA GLY A 25 -10.10 1.22 -4.75
C GLY A 25 -8.80 1.43 -5.54
N TRP A 26 -8.89 1.92 -6.77
CA TRP A 26 -7.73 2.22 -7.62
C TRP A 26 -6.96 3.43 -7.11
N TYR A 27 -7.69 4.50 -6.73
CA TYR A 27 -7.09 5.67 -6.09
C TYR A 27 -6.39 5.29 -4.77
N TRP A 28 -7.04 4.47 -3.96
CA TRP A 28 -6.53 4.01 -2.67
C TRP A 28 -5.25 3.16 -2.85
N ALA A 29 -5.25 2.22 -3.80
CA ALA A 29 -4.08 1.42 -4.16
C ALA A 29 -2.88 2.30 -4.57
N PHE A 30 -3.13 3.33 -5.37
CA PHE A 30 -2.09 4.29 -5.78
C PHE A 30 -1.52 5.06 -4.58
N CYS A 31 -2.37 5.57 -3.69
CA CYS A 31 -1.94 6.27 -2.48
C CYS A 31 -1.12 5.38 -1.56
N MET A 32 -1.57 4.15 -1.31
CA MET A 32 -0.87 3.21 -0.45
C MET A 32 0.50 2.84 -0.99
N ALA A 33 0.62 2.55 -2.29
CA ALA A 33 1.91 2.24 -2.91
C ALA A 33 2.92 3.38 -2.74
N ARG A 34 2.47 4.64 -2.90
CA ARG A 34 3.31 5.82 -2.71
C ARG A 34 3.77 5.99 -1.27
N GLU A 35 2.86 5.79 -0.32
CA GLU A 35 3.17 5.86 1.11
C GLU A 35 4.17 4.77 1.53
N ALA A 36 3.98 3.55 1.05
CA ALA A 36 4.86 2.41 1.28
C ALA A 36 6.30 2.68 0.80
N VAL A 37 6.45 3.26 -0.40
CA VAL A 37 7.75 3.62 -0.97
C VAL A 37 8.41 4.80 -0.24
N SER A 38 7.61 5.79 0.18
CA SER A 38 8.12 6.97 0.89
C SER A 38 8.81 6.65 2.21
N ILE A 39 8.54 5.47 2.79
CA ILE A 39 9.19 4.98 4.00
C ILE A 39 10.64 4.59 3.73
N LYS A 40 10.95 4.04 2.55
CA LYS A 40 12.33 3.73 2.15
C LYS A 40 13.08 4.99 1.75
N ASP A 41 12.49 5.78 0.86
CA ASP A 41 13.09 7.00 0.35
C ASP A 41 12.02 8.09 0.25
N ALA A 42 12.15 9.12 1.09
CA ALA A 42 11.22 10.24 1.12
C ALA A 42 11.29 11.13 -0.15
N ASN A 43 12.35 10.98 -0.95
CA ASN A 43 12.49 11.64 -2.24
C ASN A 43 11.93 10.79 -3.40
N ASP A 44 11.70 9.49 -3.19
CA ASP A 44 11.00 8.64 -4.14
C ASP A 44 9.49 8.94 -4.09
N SER A 45 8.97 9.42 -5.21
CA SER A 45 7.55 9.75 -5.36
C SER A 45 6.61 8.56 -5.25
N GLY A 46 7.14 7.33 -5.40
CA GLY A 46 6.38 6.08 -5.48
C GLY A 46 5.46 6.01 -6.71
N MET A 47 5.70 6.86 -7.72
CA MET A 47 4.85 6.96 -8.90
C MET A 47 4.89 5.69 -9.74
N LEU A 48 6.05 5.04 -9.85
CA LEU A 48 6.19 3.79 -10.59
C LEU A 48 5.33 2.68 -9.98
N GLU A 49 5.43 2.48 -8.67
CA GLU A 49 4.67 1.46 -7.93
C GLU A 49 3.18 1.77 -7.96
N GLY A 50 2.80 3.04 -7.77
CA GLY A 50 1.41 3.46 -7.87
C GLY A 50 0.80 3.17 -9.25
N VAL A 51 1.51 3.47 -10.34
CA VAL A 51 1.07 3.16 -11.71
C VAL A 51 1.02 1.64 -11.93
N LEU A 52 2.02 0.90 -11.44
CA LEU A 52 2.00 -0.56 -11.52
C LEU A 52 0.84 -1.17 -10.75
N CYS A 53 0.45 -0.62 -9.60
CA CYS A 53 -0.73 -1.10 -8.85
C CYS A 53 -2.05 -0.96 -9.64
N ILE A 54 -2.10 -0.05 -10.61
CA ILE A 54 -3.27 0.17 -11.49
C ILE A 54 -3.26 -0.84 -12.64
N PHE A 55 -2.16 -0.91 -13.41
CA PHE A 55 -2.13 -1.73 -14.64
C PHE A 55 -1.74 -3.20 -14.40
N PHE A 56 -0.93 -3.45 -13.38
CA PHE A 56 -0.37 -4.76 -13.03
C PHE A 56 -0.38 -4.94 -11.51
N PRO A 57 -1.57 -5.05 -10.86
CA PRO A 57 -1.71 -5.00 -9.41
C PRO A 57 -0.83 -6.02 -8.68
N PHE A 58 -0.65 -7.23 -9.24
CA PHE A 58 0.23 -8.27 -8.69
C PHE A 58 1.69 -7.83 -8.57
N VAL A 59 2.22 -7.13 -9.59
CA VAL A 59 3.60 -6.61 -9.57
C VAL A 59 3.68 -5.34 -8.74
N GLY A 60 2.70 -4.45 -8.86
CA GLY A 60 2.65 -3.20 -8.12
C GLY A 60 2.67 -3.40 -6.61
N PHE A 61 1.77 -4.23 -6.08
CA PHE A 61 1.71 -4.50 -4.64
C PHE A 61 2.91 -5.29 -4.13
N PHE A 62 3.46 -6.20 -4.93
CA PHE A 62 4.70 -6.90 -4.61
C PHE A 62 5.88 -5.94 -4.45
N LEU A 63 6.07 -5.02 -5.40
CA LEU A 63 7.17 -4.05 -5.35
C LEU A 63 6.98 -3.01 -4.26
N ALA A 64 5.74 -2.55 -4.04
CA ALA A 64 5.42 -1.61 -2.97
C ALA A 64 5.76 -2.21 -1.59
N GLU A 65 5.36 -3.46 -1.33
CA GLU A 65 5.66 -4.15 -0.07
C GLU A 65 7.16 -4.45 0.08
N LYS A 66 7.83 -4.83 -1.00
CA LYS A 66 9.29 -5.08 -0.96
C LYS A 66 10.06 -3.82 -0.60
N LYS A 67 9.74 -2.69 -1.26
CA LYS A 67 10.36 -1.39 -0.94
C LYS A 67 10.02 -0.94 0.47
N PHE A 68 8.80 -1.17 0.93
CA PHE A 68 8.39 -0.85 2.29
C PHE A 68 9.15 -1.68 3.33
N ALA A 69 9.24 -2.99 3.15
CA ALA A 69 10.01 -3.88 4.02
C ALA A 69 11.50 -3.51 4.07
N GLU A 70 12.10 -3.20 2.92
CA GLU A 70 13.48 -2.69 2.84
C GLU A 70 13.64 -1.36 3.60
N GLY A 71 12.67 -0.45 3.47
CA GLY A 71 12.65 0.82 4.20
C GLY A 71 12.52 0.66 5.71
N CYS A 72 11.67 -0.26 6.16
CA CYS A 72 11.53 -0.62 7.58
C CYS A 72 12.81 -1.25 8.13
N ALA A 73 13.41 -2.20 7.41
CA ALA A 73 14.67 -2.83 7.79
C ALA A 73 15.81 -1.79 7.89
N ALA A 74 15.91 -0.86 6.94
CA ALA A 74 16.89 0.22 6.98
C ALA A 74 16.72 1.17 8.18
N LYS A 75 15.49 1.30 8.70
CA LYS A 75 15.15 2.12 9.87
C LYS A 75 15.14 1.33 11.18
N GLY A 76 15.44 0.04 11.15
CA GLY A 76 15.39 -0.83 12.33
C GLY A 76 13.98 -1.08 12.86
N ILE A 77 12.95 -0.90 12.04
CA ILE A 77 11.55 -1.10 12.42
C ILE A 77 11.16 -2.54 12.08
N GLU A 78 10.67 -3.26 13.09
CA GLU A 78 10.21 -4.63 12.90
C GLU A 78 8.98 -4.64 11.98
N HIS A 79 9.18 -5.10 10.75
CA HIS A 79 8.15 -5.27 9.74
C HIS A 79 8.35 -6.63 9.06
N LYS A 80 7.29 -7.43 9.00
CA LYS A 80 7.33 -8.70 8.30
C LYS A 80 7.14 -8.44 6.80
N ASP A 81 8.10 -8.87 5.98
CA ASP A 81 7.96 -8.82 4.52
C ASP A 81 6.79 -9.71 4.08
N ASN A 82 5.68 -9.08 3.67
CA ASN A 82 4.50 -9.76 3.17
C ASN A 82 4.43 -9.75 1.63
N SER A 83 5.53 -9.45 0.92
CA SER A 83 5.52 -9.23 -0.54
C SER A 83 5.00 -10.47 -1.28
N ILE A 84 5.42 -11.66 -0.86
CA ILE A 84 4.97 -12.94 -1.44
C ILE A 84 3.49 -13.17 -1.14
N ILE A 85 3.02 -12.82 0.07
CA ILE A 85 1.62 -12.94 0.44
C ILE A 85 0.77 -12.04 -0.47
N TYR A 86 1.20 -10.79 -0.69
CA TYR A 86 0.47 -9.85 -1.56
C TYR A 86 0.48 -10.27 -3.02
N LEU A 87 1.60 -10.81 -3.51
CA LEU A 87 1.70 -11.39 -4.86
C LEU A 87 0.70 -12.53 -5.04
N VAL A 88 0.68 -13.50 -4.12
CA VAL A 88 -0.21 -14.65 -4.18
C VAL A 88 -1.67 -14.22 -4.05
N LEU A 89 -2.00 -13.33 -3.11
CA LEU A 89 -3.36 -12.82 -2.94
C LEU A 89 -3.89 -12.09 -4.18
N CYS A 90 -3.04 -11.30 -4.84
CA CYS A 90 -3.42 -10.64 -6.10
C CYS A 90 -3.60 -11.62 -7.26
N LEU A 91 -2.85 -12.73 -7.30
CA LEU A 91 -3.00 -13.77 -8.33
C LEU A 91 -4.28 -14.60 -8.15
N LEU A 92 -4.78 -14.71 -6.93
CA LEU A 92 -6.01 -15.45 -6.61
C LEU A 92 -7.31 -14.65 -6.86
N GLY A 93 -7.22 -13.48 -7.52
CA GLY A 93 -8.37 -12.76 -8.07
C GLY A 93 -8.98 -11.72 -7.09
N PRO A 94 -10.24 -11.88 -6.63
CA PRO A 94 -11.03 -10.80 -5.98
C PRO A 94 -10.53 -10.37 -4.58
N LEU A 95 -9.42 -10.93 -4.09
CA LEU A 95 -8.85 -10.63 -2.77
C LEU A 95 -8.03 -9.33 -2.73
N GLY A 96 -8.09 -8.50 -3.77
CA GLY A 96 -7.43 -7.19 -3.77
C GLY A 96 -7.77 -6.35 -2.52
N PHE A 97 -9.01 -6.41 -2.05
CA PHE A 97 -9.40 -5.72 -0.80
C PHE A 97 -8.68 -6.22 0.45
N VAL A 98 -8.30 -7.51 0.52
CA VAL A 98 -7.54 -8.07 1.63
C VAL A 98 -6.10 -7.55 1.59
N THR A 99 -5.48 -7.51 0.41
CA THR A 99 -4.17 -6.88 0.23
C THR A 99 -4.22 -5.40 0.61
N TYR A 100 -5.29 -4.69 0.23
CA TYR A 100 -5.45 -3.27 0.54
C TYR A 100 -5.65 -3.06 2.05
N TYR A 101 -6.45 -3.92 2.67
CA TYR A 101 -6.67 -3.92 4.11
C TYR A 101 -5.35 -4.13 4.86
N MET A 102 -4.60 -5.19 4.53
CA MET A 102 -3.34 -5.53 5.20
C MET A 102 -2.32 -4.41 5.07
N MET A 103 -2.07 -3.92 3.85
CA MET A 103 -1.07 -2.87 3.65
C MET A 103 -1.51 -1.55 4.30
N GLN A 104 -2.80 -1.20 4.29
CA GLN A 104 -3.27 -0.01 5.01
C GLN A 104 -3.13 -0.17 6.53
N THR A 105 -3.37 -1.36 7.10
CA THR A 105 -3.16 -1.60 8.53
C THR A 105 -1.68 -1.48 8.92
N GLU A 106 -0.77 -1.91 8.06
CA GLU A 106 0.67 -1.75 8.28
C GLU A 106 1.09 -0.28 8.17
N LEU A 107 0.70 0.40 7.09
CA LEU A 107 0.98 1.84 6.90
C LEU A 107 0.44 2.69 8.05
N ASN A 108 -0.74 2.39 8.58
CA ASN A 108 -1.31 3.10 9.73
C ASN A 108 -0.43 3.05 10.98
N LYS A 109 0.43 2.04 11.17
CA LYS A 109 1.38 1.99 12.29
C LYS A 109 2.42 3.12 12.21
N PHE A 110 2.64 3.66 11.00
CA PHE A 110 3.59 4.72 10.71
C PHE A 110 2.90 6.07 10.45
N ALA A 111 1.56 6.12 10.52
CA ALA A 111 0.82 7.34 10.37
C ALA A 111 1.08 8.26 11.57
N VAL A 112 1.33 9.54 11.30
CA VAL A 112 1.39 10.55 12.35
C VAL A 112 -0.05 10.81 12.79
N LYS A 113 -0.37 10.48 14.04
CA LYS A 113 -1.64 10.85 14.66
C LYS A 113 -1.63 12.37 14.83
N GLU A 114 -2.41 13.06 13.99
CA GLU A 114 -2.79 14.46 14.25
C GLU A 114 -3.82 14.51 15.39
#